data_AF-A0AAU5E747-F1
#
_entry.id   AF-A0AAU5E747-F1
#
_cell.length_a   1.000
_cell.length_b   1.000
_cell.length_c   1.000
_cell.angle_alpha   90.00
_cell.angle_beta   90.00
_cell.angle_gamma   90.00
#
_symmetry.space_group_name_H-M   'P 1'
#
loop_
_entity.id
_entity.type
_entity.pdbx_description
1 polymer ?
#
loop_
_entity_poly.entity_id
_entity_poly.type
_entity_poly.pdbx_seq_one_letter_code
_entity_poly.pdbx_strand_id
1 'polypeptide(L)'
;MRPFSAVGHVHGEAPVTAWGGPGQGTVTDLPAGQWSGYLPPGSHPEFPSAFTALCSAQAQAARRFLGDDILDWTHAIPAGTAQTEPGLVPADDLKLTWETWTAFENDCAASRVWAGVAFPATAQDSIPFGAQFGDLAHEFIQRHIDGDTGH
;
A
#
# COMPACT_ATOMS: atom_id res chain seq x y z
N MET A 1 -11.98 10.79 -7.83
CA MET A 1 -10.76 11.47 -8.32
C MET A 1 -9.56 10.68 -7.83
N ARG A 2 -8.52 10.51 -8.66
CA ARG A 2 -7.26 9.80 -8.34
C ARG A 2 -6.08 10.77 -8.45
N PRO A 3 -4.90 10.48 -7.87
CA PRO A 3 -3.76 11.39 -7.93
C PRO A 3 -3.43 11.87 -9.35
N PHE A 4 -3.44 10.97 -10.36
CA PHE A 4 -3.10 11.36 -11.74
C PHE A 4 -4.05 12.43 -12.30
N SER A 5 -5.35 12.26 -12.07
CA SER A 5 -6.35 13.24 -12.49
C SER A 5 -6.26 14.55 -11.70
N ALA A 6 -5.84 14.49 -10.43
CA ALA A 6 -5.69 15.66 -9.57
C ALA A 6 -4.49 16.52 -9.99
N VAL A 7 -3.35 15.88 -10.23
CA VAL A 7 -2.11 16.53 -10.67
C VAL A 7 -2.35 17.26 -11.99
N GLY A 8 -2.94 16.58 -12.98
CA GLY A 8 -3.30 17.20 -14.25
C GLY A 8 -4.31 18.35 -14.09
N HIS A 9 -5.29 18.23 -13.19
CA HIS A 9 -6.26 19.30 -12.94
C HIS A 9 -5.63 20.55 -12.32
N VAL A 10 -4.75 20.39 -11.33
CA VAL A 10 -4.15 21.51 -10.58
C VAL A 10 -3.05 22.20 -11.38
N HIS A 11 -2.21 21.43 -12.07
CA HIS A 11 -1.01 21.95 -12.73
C HIS A 11 -1.16 22.11 -14.25
N GLY A 12 -2.20 21.53 -14.87
CA GLY A 12 -2.38 21.56 -16.33
C GLY A 12 -1.18 20.99 -17.06
N GLU A 13 -0.57 21.79 -17.93
CA GLU A 13 0.65 21.45 -18.68
C GLU A 13 1.92 22.02 -18.05
N ALA A 14 1.84 22.67 -16.87
CA ALA A 14 3.02 23.16 -16.20
C ALA A 14 3.97 21.99 -15.86
N PRO A 15 5.29 22.15 -16.08
CA PRO A 15 6.25 21.10 -15.77
C PRO A 15 6.28 20.81 -14.27
N VAL A 16 6.41 19.54 -13.91
CA VAL A 16 6.58 19.06 -12.54
C VAL A 16 7.86 18.24 -12.42
N THR A 17 8.45 18.22 -11.22
CA THR A 17 9.57 17.34 -10.88
C THR A 17 9.03 16.03 -10.32
N ALA A 18 9.26 14.92 -11.01
CA ALA A 18 8.70 13.61 -10.67
C ALA A 18 9.49 12.46 -11.32
N TRP A 19 9.07 11.22 -11.06
CA TRP A 19 9.56 10.05 -11.80
C TRP A 19 9.15 10.16 -13.29
N GLY A 20 10.14 10.08 -14.18
CA GLY A 20 9.95 10.23 -15.63
C GLY A 20 9.47 8.96 -16.34
N GLY A 21 9.17 7.89 -15.60
CA GLY A 21 8.86 6.58 -16.14
C GLY A 21 10.04 5.60 -16.09
N PRO A 22 9.84 4.36 -16.55
CA PRO A 22 10.83 3.29 -16.41
C PRO A 22 12.22 3.68 -16.95
N GLY A 23 13.23 3.58 -16.09
CA GLY A 23 14.63 3.88 -16.42
C GLY A 23 14.99 5.36 -16.55
N GLN A 24 14.03 6.27 -16.33
CA GLN A 24 14.28 7.71 -16.45
C GLN A 24 14.69 8.38 -15.12
N GLY A 25 14.44 7.71 -14.00
CA GLY A 25 14.67 8.31 -12.68
C GLY A 25 13.82 9.56 -12.47
N THR A 26 14.34 10.55 -11.76
CA THR A 26 13.67 11.84 -11.56
C THR A 26 13.98 12.79 -12.71
N VAL A 27 12.94 13.37 -13.31
CA VAL A 27 13.01 14.44 -14.33
C VAL A 27 12.36 15.71 -13.79
N THR A 28 12.71 16.88 -14.33
CA THR A 28 12.26 18.19 -13.81
C THR A 28 11.28 18.93 -14.74
N ASP A 29 11.07 18.41 -15.94
CA ASP A 29 10.34 19.02 -17.04
C ASP A 29 9.13 18.18 -17.52
N LEU A 30 8.68 17.22 -16.71
CA LEU A 30 7.54 16.37 -17.03
C LEU A 30 6.25 17.20 -17.07
N PRO A 31 5.52 17.27 -18.20
CA PRO A 31 4.22 17.94 -18.23
C PRO A 31 3.26 17.25 -17.24
N ALA A 32 2.61 18.01 -16.36
CA ALA A 32 1.78 17.42 -15.31
C ALA A 32 0.62 16.56 -15.84
N GLY A 33 0.06 16.90 -17.01
CA GLY A 33 -0.93 16.07 -17.71
C GLY A 33 -0.41 14.69 -18.17
N GLN A 34 0.90 14.50 -18.25
CA GLN A 34 1.56 13.23 -18.58
C GLN A 34 2.08 12.48 -17.34
N TRP A 35 1.95 13.07 -16.15
CA TRP A 35 2.39 12.42 -14.92
C TRP A 35 1.60 11.13 -14.66
N SER A 36 2.33 10.09 -14.25
CA SER A 36 1.76 8.84 -13.75
C SER A 36 2.51 8.39 -12.50
N GLY A 37 1.81 7.66 -11.64
CA GLY A 37 2.43 7.00 -10.49
C GLY A 37 3.32 5.83 -10.91
N TYR A 38 4.18 5.38 -10.00
CA TYR A 38 5.06 4.23 -10.22
C TYR A 38 4.28 2.93 -10.47
N LEU A 39 3.09 2.80 -9.87
CA LEU A 39 2.16 1.71 -10.17
C LEU A 39 1.01 2.20 -11.05
N PRO A 40 0.47 1.35 -11.94
CA PRO A 40 -0.71 1.70 -12.70
C PRO A 40 -1.90 1.99 -11.77
N PRO A 41 -2.72 3.02 -12.05
CA PRO A 41 -3.88 3.33 -11.24
C PRO A 41 -4.96 2.24 -11.38
N GLY A 42 -5.64 1.92 -10.28
CA GLY A 42 -6.76 0.98 -10.30
C GLY A 42 -8.02 1.55 -10.98
N SER A 43 -8.85 0.67 -11.54
CA SER A 43 -10.11 1.01 -12.24
C SER A 43 -11.30 1.25 -11.30
N HIS A 44 -11.06 1.92 -10.17
CA HIS A 44 -12.05 2.19 -9.13
C HIS A 44 -11.81 3.57 -8.47
N PRO A 45 -12.76 4.12 -7.68
CA PRO A 45 -12.52 5.32 -6.88
C PRO A 45 -11.33 5.18 -5.93
N GLU A 46 -10.79 6.32 -5.50
CA GLU A 46 -9.55 6.39 -4.71
C GLU A 46 -9.78 6.17 -3.21
N PHE A 47 -10.92 6.62 -2.67
CA PHE A 47 -11.22 6.55 -1.23
C PHE A 47 -12.33 5.52 -0.94
N PRO A 48 -12.17 4.66 0.09
CA PRO A 48 -10.95 4.46 0.88
C PRO A 48 -9.88 3.67 0.10
N SER A 49 -8.67 3.55 0.68
CA SER A 49 -7.62 2.67 0.15
C SER A 49 -7.91 1.21 0.52
N ALA A 50 -8.37 0.44 -0.46
CA ALA A 50 -8.65 -0.99 -0.28
C ALA A 50 -7.43 -1.81 0.17
N PHE A 51 -6.25 -1.56 -0.43
CA PHE A 51 -5.03 -2.28 -0.05
C PHE A 51 -4.60 -1.96 1.37
N THR A 52 -4.73 -0.71 1.80
CA THR A 52 -4.45 -0.36 3.20
C THR A 52 -5.44 -1.05 4.14
N ALA A 53 -6.73 -1.05 3.80
CA ALA A 53 -7.75 -1.71 4.61
C ALA A 53 -7.49 -3.22 4.74
N LEU A 54 -7.03 -3.89 3.66
CA LEU A 54 -6.67 -5.31 3.68
C LEU A 54 -5.44 -5.59 4.57
N CYS A 55 -4.36 -4.83 4.41
CA CYS A 55 -3.17 -4.96 5.25
C CYS A 55 -3.50 -4.77 6.74
N SER A 56 -4.31 -3.75 7.05
CA SER A 56 -4.76 -3.44 8.42
C SER A 56 -5.68 -4.53 8.99
N ALA A 57 -6.64 -5.02 8.21
CA ALA A 57 -7.50 -6.12 8.62
C ALA A 57 -6.70 -7.41 8.90
N GLN A 58 -5.71 -7.72 8.05
CA GLN A 58 -4.83 -8.87 8.25
C GLN A 58 -3.97 -8.73 9.50
N ALA A 59 -3.34 -7.57 9.69
CA ALA A 59 -2.56 -7.24 10.87
C ALA A 59 -3.40 -7.41 12.15
N GLN A 60 -4.61 -6.85 12.17
CA GLN A 60 -5.49 -6.97 13.33
C GLN A 60 -5.97 -8.40 13.58
N ALA A 61 -6.33 -9.15 12.54
CA ALA A 61 -6.69 -10.56 12.70
C ALA A 61 -5.52 -11.38 13.28
N ALA A 62 -4.29 -11.13 12.80
CA ALA A 62 -3.09 -11.78 13.31
C ALA A 62 -2.85 -11.43 14.79
N ARG A 63 -2.97 -10.16 15.18
CA ARG A 63 -2.88 -9.73 16.60
C ARG A 63 -3.89 -10.44 17.48
N ARG A 64 -5.15 -10.53 17.04
CA ARG A 64 -6.21 -11.22 17.79
C ARG A 64 -5.92 -12.71 17.94
N PHE A 65 -5.38 -13.35 16.91
CA PHE A 65 -5.10 -14.78 16.89
C PHE A 65 -3.83 -15.17 17.67
N LEU A 66 -2.75 -14.39 17.53
CA LEU A 66 -1.44 -14.66 18.14
C LEU A 66 -1.30 -14.05 19.53
N GLY A 67 -2.10 -13.02 19.84
CA GLY A 67 -2.09 -12.34 21.13
C GLY A 67 -0.99 -11.29 21.30
N ASP A 68 -0.26 -10.95 20.25
CA ASP A 68 0.80 -9.93 20.25
C ASP A 68 0.85 -9.16 18.92
N ASP A 69 1.75 -8.16 18.84
CA ASP A 69 1.99 -7.35 17.64
C ASP A 69 3.25 -7.83 16.86
N ILE A 70 3.80 -8.99 17.17
CA ILE A 70 5.09 -9.45 16.64
C ILE A 70 4.89 -10.06 15.24
N LEU A 71 5.70 -9.61 14.28
CA LEU A 71 5.78 -10.17 12.93
C LEU A 71 7.16 -10.78 12.67
N ASP A 72 8.24 -10.10 13.07
CA ASP A 72 9.64 -10.52 12.89
C ASP A 72 9.94 -11.10 11.50
N TRP A 73 9.47 -10.40 10.46
CA TRP A 73 9.60 -10.86 9.08
C TRP A 73 10.70 -10.10 8.35
N THR A 74 11.63 -10.84 7.75
CA THR A 74 12.58 -10.31 6.75
C THR A 74 12.28 -10.90 5.38
N HIS A 75 12.11 -10.03 4.38
CA HIS A 75 11.91 -10.39 2.98
C HIS A 75 13.11 -9.96 2.14
N ALA A 76 13.76 -10.93 1.49
CA ALA A 76 14.85 -10.68 0.55
C ALA A 76 14.31 -10.40 -0.86
N ILE A 77 14.79 -9.34 -1.49
CA ILE A 77 14.41 -8.90 -2.83
C ILE A 77 15.68 -8.84 -3.68
N PRO A 78 15.87 -9.77 -4.64
CA PRO A 78 17.06 -9.76 -5.48
C PRO A 78 17.15 -8.52 -6.38
N ALA A 79 18.37 -8.18 -6.82
CA ALA A 79 18.60 -7.13 -7.80
C ALA A 79 17.78 -7.34 -9.08
N GLY A 80 17.23 -6.25 -9.63
CA GLY A 80 16.53 -6.23 -10.91
C GLY A 80 15.17 -6.92 -10.98
N THR A 81 14.56 -7.29 -9.84
CA THR A 81 13.28 -8.05 -9.84
C THR A 81 12.01 -7.20 -9.85
N ALA A 82 12.09 -5.87 -9.80
CA ALA A 82 10.91 -5.01 -9.84
C ALA A 82 10.18 -5.15 -11.18
N GLN A 83 8.85 -5.32 -11.15
CA GLN A 83 8.06 -5.49 -12.38
C GLN A 83 7.92 -4.19 -13.18
N THR A 84 7.95 -3.02 -12.51
CA THR A 84 7.88 -1.71 -13.16
C THR A 84 9.17 -1.38 -13.92
N GLU A 85 10.32 -1.80 -13.40
CA GLU A 85 11.66 -1.51 -13.95
C GLU A 85 12.54 -2.78 -13.94
N PRO A 86 12.17 -3.81 -14.74
CA PRO A 86 12.82 -5.11 -14.71
C PRO A 86 14.26 -5.04 -15.17
N GLY A 87 15.16 -5.73 -14.46
CA GLY A 87 16.60 -5.72 -14.70
C GLY A 87 17.32 -4.45 -14.22
N LEU A 88 16.58 -3.45 -13.72
CA LEU A 88 17.14 -2.17 -13.27
C LEU A 88 16.93 -1.95 -11.77
N VAL A 89 15.73 -2.23 -11.25
CA VAL A 89 15.36 -1.97 -9.85
C VAL A 89 15.04 -3.28 -9.13
N PRO A 90 15.53 -3.48 -7.90
CA PRO A 90 16.55 -2.67 -7.22
C PRO A 90 17.94 -2.86 -7.87
N ALA A 91 18.85 -1.89 -7.68
CA ALA A 91 20.19 -1.95 -8.27
C ALA A 91 21.07 -3.05 -7.64
N ASP A 92 20.83 -3.35 -6.37
CA ASP A 92 21.49 -4.39 -5.59
C ASP A 92 20.44 -5.21 -4.84
N ASP A 93 20.81 -6.38 -4.33
CA ASP A 93 19.95 -7.19 -3.46
C ASP A 93 19.52 -6.37 -2.23
N LEU A 94 18.23 -6.35 -1.94
CA LEU A 94 17.64 -5.66 -0.79
C LEU A 94 17.09 -6.67 0.23
N LYS A 95 16.99 -6.21 1.48
CA LYS A 95 16.24 -6.88 2.53
C LYS A 95 15.33 -5.86 3.20
N LEU A 96 14.04 -6.16 3.23
CA LEU A 96 13.05 -5.42 4.00
C LEU A 96 12.72 -6.20 5.26
N THR A 97 12.59 -5.51 6.39
CA THR A 97 12.32 -6.13 7.68
C THR A 97 11.21 -5.39 8.40
N TRP A 98 10.24 -6.13 8.92
CA TRP A 98 9.14 -5.63 9.75
C TRP A 98 9.11 -6.41 11.06
N GLU A 99 9.45 -5.73 12.16
CA GLU A 99 9.44 -6.32 13.51
C GLU A 99 8.01 -6.56 14.01
N THR A 100 7.07 -5.69 13.62
CA THR A 100 5.69 -5.72 14.11
C THR A 100 4.65 -5.65 13.00
N TRP A 101 3.44 -6.12 13.28
CA TRP A 101 2.29 -5.94 12.40
C TRP A 101 1.95 -4.45 12.23
N THR A 102 2.17 -3.64 13.28
CA THR A 102 2.04 -2.18 13.22
C THR A 102 3.01 -1.57 12.21
N ALA A 103 4.27 -2.00 12.19
CA ALA A 103 5.23 -1.51 11.21
C ALA A 103 4.81 -1.91 9.78
N PHE A 104 4.37 -3.16 9.60
CA PHE A 104 3.93 -3.69 8.31
C PHE A 104 2.71 -2.95 7.74
N GLU A 105 1.65 -2.73 8.51
CA GLU A 105 0.44 -2.08 7.98
C GLU A 105 0.68 -0.60 7.64
N ASN A 106 1.51 0.10 8.43
CA ASN A 106 1.91 1.48 8.14
C ASN A 106 2.75 1.57 6.87
N ASP A 107 3.69 0.63 6.67
CA ASP A 107 4.51 0.57 5.46
C ASP A 107 3.68 0.21 4.23
N CYS A 108 2.72 -0.72 4.37
CA CYS A 108 1.74 -1.02 3.35
C CYS A 108 0.91 0.22 2.97
N ALA A 109 0.47 1.03 3.93
CA ALA A 109 -0.26 2.28 3.66
C ALA A 109 0.64 3.30 2.94
N ALA A 110 1.84 3.55 3.45
CA ALA A 110 2.80 4.49 2.88
C ALA A 110 3.19 4.12 1.44
N SER A 111 3.33 2.82 1.16
CA SER A 111 3.63 2.32 -0.19
C SER A 111 2.62 2.76 -1.25
N ARG A 112 1.35 2.98 -0.88
CA ARG A 112 0.31 3.45 -1.82
C ARG A 112 0.53 4.90 -2.24
N VAL A 113 1.12 5.70 -1.35
CA VAL A 113 1.52 7.08 -1.62
C VAL A 113 2.78 7.11 -2.47
N TRP A 114 3.81 6.32 -2.11
CA TRP A 114 5.05 6.22 -2.89
C TRP A 114 4.79 5.76 -4.32
N ALA A 115 3.86 4.82 -4.48
CA ALA A 115 3.44 4.33 -5.79
C ALA A 115 2.59 5.32 -6.61
N GLY A 116 2.18 6.46 -6.04
CA GLY A 116 1.37 7.48 -6.71
C GLY A 116 -0.10 7.09 -6.93
N VAL A 117 -0.64 6.14 -6.16
CA VAL A 117 -2.00 5.59 -6.37
C VAL A 117 -3.01 5.95 -5.29
N ALA A 118 -2.55 6.55 -4.18
CA ALA A 118 -3.40 7.07 -3.10
C ALA A 118 -2.87 8.40 -2.55
N PHE A 119 -3.75 9.22 -2.00
CA PHE A 119 -3.37 10.40 -1.22
C PHE A 119 -2.90 9.99 0.19
N PRO A 120 -2.00 10.76 0.84
CA PRO A 120 -1.53 10.49 2.19
C PRO A 120 -2.66 10.33 3.22
N ALA A 121 -3.65 11.24 3.19
CA ALA A 121 -4.81 11.16 4.07
C ALA A 121 -5.63 9.88 3.83
N THR A 122 -5.93 9.56 2.57
CA THR A 122 -6.65 8.33 2.21
C THR A 122 -5.92 7.09 2.71
N ALA A 123 -4.60 7.01 2.51
CA ALA A 123 -3.80 5.90 2.98
C ALA A 123 -3.88 5.78 4.52
N GLN A 124 -3.66 6.86 5.25
CA GLN A 124 -3.64 6.84 6.72
C GLN A 124 -5.03 6.55 7.32
N ASP A 125 -6.07 7.22 6.84
CA ASP A 125 -7.43 7.10 7.38
C ASP A 125 -8.04 5.71 7.11
N SER A 126 -7.51 5.00 6.12
CA SER A 126 -7.95 3.63 5.81
C SER A 126 -7.41 2.58 6.78
N ILE A 127 -6.41 2.89 7.61
CA ILE A 127 -5.87 1.97 8.62
C ILE A 127 -6.93 1.65 9.69
N PRO A 128 -7.45 2.62 10.47
CA PRO A 128 -8.47 2.32 11.47
C PRO A 128 -9.77 1.79 10.86
N PHE A 129 -10.10 2.19 9.62
CA PHE A 129 -11.20 1.61 8.88
C PHE A 129 -11.01 0.12 8.61
N GLY A 130 -9.80 -0.31 8.22
CA GLY A 130 -9.49 -1.72 7.95
C GLY A 130 -9.45 -2.61 9.20
N ALA A 131 -8.92 -2.10 10.31
CA ALA A 131 -8.62 -2.90 11.49
C ALA A 131 -9.85 -3.64 12.03
N GLN A 132 -11.01 -2.98 12.06
CA GLN A 132 -12.26 -3.57 12.55
C GLN A 132 -12.63 -4.89 11.84
N PHE A 133 -12.27 -5.05 10.56
CA PHE A 133 -12.57 -6.27 9.82
C PHE A 133 -11.71 -7.46 10.28
N GLY A 134 -10.52 -7.21 10.83
CA GLY A 134 -9.70 -8.23 11.46
C GLY A 134 -10.31 -8.76 12.76
N ASP A 135 -10.87 -7.86 13.56
CA ASP A 135 -11.62 -8.22 14.78
C ASP A 135 -12.85 -9.08 14.44
N LEU A 136 -13.66 -8.62 13.47
CA LEU A 136 -14.85 -9.33 13.00
C LEU A 136 -14.52 -10.71 12.43
N ALA A 137 -13.46 -10.83 11.64
CA ALA A 137 -13.03 -12.10 11.08
C ALA A 137 -12.60 -13.09 12.17
N HIS A 138 -11.81 -12.61 13.14
CA HIS A 138 -11.40 -13.43 14.28
C HIS A 138 -12.61 -13.90 15.10
N GLU A 139 -13.51 -13.00 15.47
CA GLU A 139 -14.72 -13.31 16.24
C GLU A 139 -15.66 -14.27 15.51
N PHE A 140 -15.79 -14.11 14.19
CA PHE A 140 -16.53 -15.04 13.35
C PHE A 140 -15.92 -16.44 13.42
N ILE A 141 -14.60 -16.58 13.24
CA ILE A 141 -13.91 -17.87 13.24
C ILE A 141 -14.01 -18.54 14.61
N GLN A 142 -13.74 -17.82 15.71
CA GLN A 142 -13.77 -18.39 17.06
C GLN A 142 -15.15 -18.93 17.41
N ARG A 143 -16.23 -18.21 17.12
CA ARG A 143 -17.60 -18.70 17.34
C ARG A 143 -17.88 -20.03 16.63
N HIS A 144 -17.36 -20.22 15.42
CA HIS A 144 -17.53 -21.47 14.68
C HIS A 144 -16.66 -22.60 15.24
N ILE A 145 -15.47 -22.30 15.76
CA ILE A 145 -14.61 -23.27 16.45
C ILE A 145 -15.26 -23.75 17.75
N ASP A 146 -15.82 -22.83 18.52
CA ASP A 146 -16.45 -23.11 19.82
C ASP A 146 -17.85 -23.75 19.69
N GLY A 147 -18.38 -23.86 18.47
CA GLY A 147 -19.72 -24.38 18.22
C GLY A 147 -20.85 -23.42 18.59
N ASP A 148 -20.55 -22.14 18.85
CA ASP A 148 -21.52 -21.08 19.09
C ASP A 148 -22.04 -20.50 17.75
N THR A 149 -22.64 -21.36 16.95
CA THR A 149 -23.12 -21.01 15.59
C THR A 149 -24.59 -20.62 15.53
N GLY A 150 -25.31 -20.60 16.67
CA GLY A 150 -26.68 -20.11 16.75
C GLY A 150 -27.63 -20.66 15.68
N HIS A 151 -27.91 -21.97 15.76
CA HIS A 151 -29.24 -22.52 15.50
C HIS A 151 -29.92 -22.77 16.84
#